data_AF-A0A267F1M2-F1
#
_entry.id   AF-A0A267F1M2-F1
#
_cell.length_a   1.000
_cell.length_b   1.000
_cell.length_c   1.000
_cell.angle_alpha   90.00
_cell.angle_beta   90.00
_cell.angle_gamma   90.00
#
_symmetry.space_group_name_H-M   'P 1'
#
loop_
_entity.id
_entity.type
_entity.pdbx_description
1 polymer ?
#
loop_
_entity_poly.entity_id
_entity_poly.type
_entity_poly.pdbx_seq_one_letter_code
_entity_poly.pdbx_strand_id
1 'polypeptide(L)'
;VCSKMSDLAGSAAAAAASADAGAIDEEPSGSGADLAPDAEPDTEPDVEPDAETDLPEPLGVEDDEAKAEERKRLQALISHFSEEQLNRFEKYRRAAFAKASVKRLITQASGVSQVSQNVVIAVAGIAKVYVGEIVEEALNVRQRLGDVGPLQPRHIREAERLLSRRDGQSLLPNKRRHLFP
;
A
#
# COMPACT_ATOMS: atom_id res chain seq x y z
N VAL A 1 -41.38 3.61 54.25
CA VAL A 1 -39.97 3.59 54.71
C VAL A 1 -39.12 4.15 53.57
N CYS A 2 -39.03 5.47 53.35
CA CYS A 2 -38.57 6.57 54.21
C CYS A 2 -37.06 6.48 54.56
N SER A 3 -36.28 7.25 53.81
CA SER A 3 -35.19 8.17 54.22
C SER A 3 -34.01 7.67 55.07
N LYS A 4 -32.79 7.77 54.51
CA LYS A 4 -31.71 8.74 54.86
C LYS A 4 -30.46 8.44 54.01
N MET A 5 -29.98 9.35 53.14
CA MET A 5 -29.21 10.58 53.41
C MET A 5 -27.83 10.33 54.02
N SER A 6 -26.78 10.57 53.22
CA SER A 6 -25.67 11.46 53.60
C SER A 6 -24.77 11.74 52.39
N ASP A 7 -24.82 13.00 51.96
CA ASP A 7 -23.99 13.68 50.97
C ASP A 7 -22.56 13.97 51.45
N LEU A 8 -21.64 14.14 50.50
CA LEU A 8 -20.51 15.11 50.49
C LEU A 8 -19.94 15.08 49.04
N ALA A 9 -20.32 15.95 48.10
CA ALA A 9 -20.07 17.38 47.92
C ALA A 9 -18.61 17.77 47.53
N GLY A 10 -18.46 18.39 46.34
CA GLY A 10 -17.29 19.19 45.90
C GLY A 10 -16.84 18.91 44.45
N SER A 11 -17.47 19.47 43.39
CA SER A 11 -17.30 20.82 42.78
C SER A 11 -16.19 20.85 41.69
N ALA A 12 -16.55 20.83 40.38
CA ALA A 12 -16.71 21.97 39.43
C ALA A 12 -15.45 22.16 38.54
N ALA A 13 -15.43 22.61 37.28
CA ALA A 13 -16.40 22.96 36.23
C ALA A 13 -15.62 23.19 34.89
N ALA A 14 -16.35 23.11 33.75
CA ALA A 14 -16.33 23.88 32.47
C ALA A 14 -15.00 24.47 31.90
N ALA A 15 -14.76 24.73 30.61
CA ALA A 15 -15.55 25.00 29.39
C ALA A 15 -14.60 24.80 28.16
N ALA A 16 -15.01 24.26 27.01
CA ALA A 16 -15.61 24.93 25.83
C ALA A 16 -15.00 26.30 25.45
N ALA A 17 -14.37 26.39 24.26
CA ALA A 17 -14.29 27.63 23.47
C ALA A 17 -14.00 27.35 21.99
N SER A 18 -14.93 27.82 21.15
CA SER A 18 -14.89 27.94 19.69
C SER A 18 -15.23 29.39 19.33
N ALA A 19 -14.57 29.98 18.32
CA ALA A 19 -14.96 31.14 17.49
C ALA A 19 -13.72 31.46 16.61
N ASP A 20 -13.71 31.55 15.29
CA ASP A 20 -14.55 32.18 14.24
C ASP A 20 -14.60 33.72 14.19
N ALA A 21 -14.45 34.20 12.94
CA ALA A 21 -14.75 35.50 12.34
C ALA A 21 -13.64 36.57 12.18
N GLY A 22 -13.45 37.00 10.92
CA GLY A 22 -13.28 38.43 10.59
C GLY A 22 -12.23 38.79 9.53
N ALA A 23 -12.68 39.29 8.37
CA ALA A 23 -11.94 39.62 7.13
C ALA A 23 -11.54 41.12 6.99
N ILE A 24 -10.84 41.44 5.86
CA ILE A 24 -10.62 42.69 5.05
C ILE A 24 -9.14 43.09 4.90
N ASP A 25 -8.60 43.71 3.83
CA ASP A 25 -8.78 43.76 2.36
C ASP A 25 -7.56 44.59 1.81
N GLU A 26 -7.36 44.59 0.48
CA GLU A 26 -6.47 45.44 -0.36
C GLU A 26 -4.96 45.15 -0.64
N GLU A 27 -4.69 45.09 -1.96
CA GLU A 27 -3.45 45.05 -2.77
C GLU A 27 -2.80 46.45 -2.98
N PRO A 28 -1.54 46.63 -3.47
CA PRO A 28 -1.30 46.71 -4.93
C PRO A 28 0.11 46.30 -5.48
N SER A 29 0.09 45.75 -6.72
CA SER A 29 0.91 46.10 -7.91
C SER A 29 2.40 45.69 -8.04
N GLY A 30 2.72 45.04 -9.19
CA GLY A 30 3.90 45.40 -10.00
C GLY A 30 4.67 44.32 -10.80
N SER A 31 4.32 44.15 -12.10
CA SER A 31 5.12 43.66 -13.27
C SER A 31 5.78 42.27 -13.22
N GLY A 32 5.75 41.38 -14.21
CA GLY A 32 5.51 41.48 -15.65
C GLY A 32 6.64 40.73 -16.37
N ALA A 33 6.34 39.63 -17.08
CA ALA A 33 7.08 39.13 -18.25
C ALA A 33 6.44 37.85 -18.80
N ASP A 34 6.03 37.95 -20.06
CA ASP A 34 5.49 36.94 -20.96
C ASP A 34 6.33 35.66 -21.11
N LEU A 35 5.65 34.53 -21.36
CA LEU A 35 5.99 33.54 -22.39
C LEU A 35 4.90 32.42 -22.42
N ALA A 36 4.01 32.50 -23.41
CA ALA A 36 3.25 31.34 -23.88
C ALA A 36 4.20 30.37 -24.61
N PRO A 37 3.89 29.06 -24.62
CA PRO A 37 3.17 28.58 -25.80
C PRO A 37 2.06 27.56 -25.47
N ASP A 38 0.90 27.84 -26.05
CA ASP A 38 0.00 26.91 -26.77
C ASP A 38 0.18 25.40 -26.49
N ALA A 39 -0.71 24.84 -25.66
CA ALA A 39 -0.96 23.40 -25.57
C ALA A 39 -2.31 23.14 -24.91
N GLU A 40 -3.38 23.18 -25.69
CA GLU A 40 -4.58 22.36 -25.46
C GLU A 40 -4.99 21.85 -26.85
N PRO A 41 -5.30 20.55 -26.99
CA PRO A 41 -6.67 20.19 -26.65
C PRO A 41 -6.82 18.86 -25.91
N ASP A 42 -7.80 18.89 -25.00
CA ASP A 42 -8.89 17.93 -24.89
C ASP A 42 -8.62 16.56 -24.25
N THR A 43 -9.44 16.35 -23.20
CA THR A 43 -10.05 15.07 -22.79
C THR A 43 -9.26 14.27 -21.75
N GLU A 44 -9.59 14.48 -20.47
CA GLU A 44 -9.83 13.33 -19.58
C GLU A 44 -10.97 12.49 -20.18
N PRO A 45 -10.88 11.15 -20.22
CA PRO A 45 -10.71 10.35 -19.01
C PRO A 45 -9.80 9.12 -19.18
N ASP A 46 -9.24 8.61 -18.08
CA ASP A 46 -9.00 7.16 -17.94
C ASP A 46 -8.98 6.79 -16.45
N VAL A 47 -10.13 7.00 -15.81
CA VAL A 47 -10.53 6.16 -14.69
C VAL A 47 -11.21 4.94 -15.29
N GLU A 48 -10.44 3.92 -15.62
CA GLU A 48 -10.98 2.58 -15.72
C GLU A 48 -10.85 1.90 -14.34
N PRO A 49 -11.96 1.69 -13.62
CA PRO A 49 -11.99 0.66 -12.60
C PRO A 49 -12.15 -0.67 -13.35
N ASP A 50 -11.05 -1.23 -13.84
CA ASP A 50 -11.03 -2.60 -14.36
C ASP A 50 -11.12 -3.58 -13.17
N ALA A 51 -12.35 -3.66 -12.64
CA ALA A 51 -12.77 -4.54 -11.57
C ALA A 51 -13.31 -5.87 -12.11
N GLU A 52 -13.05 -6.20 -13.37
CA GLU A 52 -13.31 -7.53 -13.93
C GLU A 52 -12.02 -8.15 -14.46
N THR A 53 -11.56 -9.18 -13.74
CA THR A 53 -10.83 -10.33 -14.30
C THR A 53 -9.39 -10.18 -14.82
N ASP A 54 -8.53 -9.30 -14.29
CA ASP A 54 -7.07 -9.38 -14.57
C ASP A 54 -6.35 -10.40 -13.66
N LEU A 55 -6.83 -11.66 -13.68
CA LEU A 55 -5.96 -12.79 -13.38
C LEU A 55 -5.06 -12.96 -14.60
N PRO A 56 -3.72 -12.92 -14.49
CA PRO A 56 -2.86 -13.09 -15.65
C PRO A 56 -3.19 -14.44 -16.30
N GLU A 57 -3.69 -14.42 -17.53
CA GLU A 57 -4.02 -15.63 -18.30
C GLU A 57 -2.75 -16.47 -18.49
N PRO A 58 -2.65 -17.67 -17.87
CA PRO A 58 -1.55 -18.58 -18.15
C PRO A 58 -1.90 -19.39 -19.39
N LEU A 59 -1.01 -19.36 -20.37
CA LEU A 59 -1.01 -20.20 -21.56
C LEU A 59 -0.97 -21.68 -21.16
N GLY A 60 -2.14 -22.34 -21.11
CA GLY A 60 -2.24 -23.78 -20.81
C GLY A 60 -3.69 -24.27 -20.82
N VAL A 61 -4.02 -25.15 -21.77
CA VAL A 61 -5.40 -25.59 -22.11
C VAL A 61 -5.88 -26.77 -21.23
N GLU A 62 -5.08 -27.25 -20.27
CA GLU A 62 -5.47 -28.31 -19.30
C GLU A 62 -5.93 -27.76 -17.94
N ASP A 63 -6.06 -26.44 -17.84
CA ASP A 63 -5.93 -25.69 -16.58
C ASP A 63 -7.26 -25.02 -16.16
N ASP A 64 -8.29 -25.05 -17.02
CA ASP A 64 -9.53 -24.30 -16.80
C ASP A 64 -10.40 -24.89 -15.69
N GLU A 65 -10.43 -26.21 -15.53
CA GLU A 65 -11.16 -26.88 -14.46
C GLU A 65 -10.47 -26.68 -13.10
N ALA A 66 -9.13 -26.78 -13.07
CA ALA A 66 -8.32 -26.48 -11.88
C ALA A 66 -8.47 -25.00 -11.44
N LYS A 67 -8.41 -24.06 -12.40
CA LYS A 67 -8.67 -22.63 -12.16
C LYS A 67 -10.10 -22.37 -11.69
N ALA A 68 -11.09 -23.08 -12.23
CA ALA A 68 -12.48 -22.95 -11.78
C ALA A 68 -12.65 -23.48 -10.34
N GLU A 69 -11.99 -24.58 -10.00
CA GLU A 69 -11.99 -25.13 -8.65
C GLU A 69 -11.29 -24.20 -7.65
N GLU A 70 -10.16 -23.61 -8.01
CA GLU A 70 -9.47 -22.59 -7.21
C GLU A 70 -10.34 -21.35 -6.99
N ARG A 71 -11.02 -20.86 -8.04
CA ARG A 71 -11.99 -19.75 -7.92
C ARG A 71 -13.12 -20.09 -6.96
N LYS A 72 -13.67 -21.30 -7.02
CA LYS A 72 -14.73 -21.77 -6.09
C LYS A 72 -14.22 -21.83 -4.65
N ARG A 73 -13.00 -22.35 -4.43
CA ARG A 73 -12.35 -22.38 -3.11
C ARG A 73 -12.13 -20.97 -2.56
N LEU A 74 -11.62 -20.06 -3.39
CA LEU A 74 -11.39 -18.68 -3.01
C LEU A 74 -12.72 -17.98 -2.67
N GLN A 75 -13.77 -18.22 -3.45
CA GLN A 75 -15.10 -17.65 -3.21
C GLN A 75 -15.71 -18.15 -1.89
N ALA A 76 -15.59 -19.44 -1.60
CA ALA A 76 -16.02 -20.01 -0.33
C ALA A 76 -15.30 -19.35 0.86
N LEU A 77 -13.99 -19.11 0.74
CA LEU A 77 -13.21 -18.43 1.77
C LEU A 77 -13.64 -16.97 1.96
N ILE A 78 -13.80 -16.23 0.86
CA ILE A 78 -14.24 -14.83 0.88
C ILE A 78 -15.62 -14.70 1.53
N SER A 79 -16.52 -15.67 1.34
CA SER A 79 -17.86 -15.66 1.94
C SER A 79 -17.88 -15.72 3.47
N HIS A 80 -16.78 -16.15 4.09
CA HIS A 80 -16.63 -16.27 5.54
C HIS A 80 -15.73 -15.19 6.15
N PHE A 81 -15.31 -14.19 5.38
CA PHE A 81 -14.51 -13.09 5.91
C PHE A 81 -15.34 -12.11 6.74
N SER A 82 -14.71 -11.55 7.78
CA SER A 82 -15.24 -10.32 8.39
C SER A 82 -15.05 -9.13 7.44
N GLU A 83 -15.81 -8.06 7.64
CA GLU A 83 -15.74 -6.85 6.80
C GLU A 83 -14.32 -6.25 6.75
N GLU A 84 -13.60 -6.26 7.88
CA GLU A 84 -12.22 -5.79 7.94
C GLU A 84 -11.24 -6.70 7.18
N GLN A 85 -11.46 -8.02 7.22
CA GLN A 85 -10.66 -8.98 6.47
C GLN A 85 -10.90 -8.86 4.96
N LEU A 86 -12.17 -8.69 4.57
CA LEU A 86 -12.54 -8.48 3.17
C LEU A 86 -11.89 -7.22 2.60
N ASN A 87 -11.97 -6.09 3.32
CA ASN A 87 -11.34 -4.84 2.90
C ASN A 87 -9.81 -4.99 2.73
N ARG A 88 -9.14 -5.65 3.68
CA ARG A 88 -7.69 -5.93 3.56
C ARG A 88 -7.36 -6.86 2.39
N PHE A 89 -8.15 -7.91 2.17
CA PHE A 89 -7.97 -8.84 1.07
C PHE A 89 -8.16 -8.16 -0.28
N GLU A 90 -9.20 -7.34 -0.43
CA GLU A 90 -9.45 -6.58 -1.66
C GLU A 90 -8.31 -5.62 -2.00
N LYS A 91 -7.78 -4.92 -0.98
CA LYS A 91 -6.60 -4.07 -1.13
C LYS A 91 -5.38 -4.88 -1.59
N TYR A 92 -5.10 -6.02 -0.95
CA TYR A 92 -3.98 -6.89 -1.33
C TYR A 92 -4.13 -7.46 -2.75
N ARG A 93 -5.35 -7.91 -3.11
CA ARG A 93 -5.65 -8.48 -4.41
C ARG A 93 -5.38 -7.48 -5.53
N ARG A 94 -5.86 -6.24 -5.38
CA ARG A 94 -5.70 -5.17 -6.38
C ARG A 94 -4.34 -4.47 -6.33
N ALA A 95 -3.58 -4.61 -5.25
CA ALA A 95 -2.28 -3.95 -5.13
C ALA A 95 -1.30 -4.44 -6.22
N ALA A 96 -0.84 -3.52 -7.06
CA ALA A 96 0.15 -3.77 -8.10
C ALA A 96 1.03 -2.54 -8.30
N PHE A 97 2.24 -2.74 -8.82
CA PHE A 97 3.10 -1.63 -9.20
C PHE A 97 2.76 -1.14 -10.61
N ALA A 98 2.64 0.17 -10.78
CA ALA A 98 2.40 0.78 -12.10
C ALA A 98 3.52 0.39 -13.07
N LYS A 99 3.15 -0.25 -14.19
CA LYS A 99 4.09 -0.79 -15.19
C LYS A 99 5.04 0.30 -15.73
N ALA A 100 4.55 1.52 -15.93
CA ALA A 100 5.36 2.66 -16.38
C ALA A 100 6.47 3.03 -15.38
N SER A 101 6.15 3.09 -14.09
CA SER A 101 7.11 3.39 -13.02
C SER A 101 8.18 2.31 -12.90
N VAL A 102 7.77 1.03 -12.95
CA VAL A 102 8.70 -0.11 -12.92
C VAL A 102 9.62 -0.08 -14.14
N LYS A 103 9.06 0.14 -15.34
CA LYS A 103 9.85 0.25 -16.59
C LYS A 103 10.90 1.36 -16.50
N ARG A 104 10.52 2.54 -16.01
CA ARG A 104 11.43 3.68 -15.82
C ARG A 104 12.60 3.31 -14.90
N LEU A 105 12.32 2.66 -13.76
CA LEU A 105 13.34 2.23 -12.82
C LEU A 105 14.28 1.18 -13.42
N ILE A 106 13.75 0.20 -14.15
CA ILE A 106 14.57 -0.83 -14.80
C ILE A 106 15.52 -0.20 -15.83
N THR A 107 15.01 0.70 -16.68
CA THR A 107 15.81 1.43 -17.67
C THR A 107 16.88 2.27 -17.00
N GLN A 108 16.54 3.00 -15.93
CA GLN A 108 17.49 3.83 -15.19
C GLN A 108 18.59 2.99 -14.51
N ALA A 109 18.25 1.85 -13.92
CA ALA A 109 19.21 1.01 -13.18
C ALA A 109 20.10 0.17 -14.11
N SER A 110 19.56 -0.32 -15.22
CA SER A 110 20.26 -1.25 -16.12
C SER A 110 20.97 -0.54 -17.27
N GLY A 111 20.64 0.72 -17.56
CA GLY A 111 21.15 1.47 -18.71
C GLY A 111 20.62 0.99 -20.07
N VAL A 112 19.65 0.07 -20.07
CA VAL A 112 19.06 -0.48 -21.30
C VAL A 112 17.87 0.38 -21.72
N SER A 113 17.95 0.97 -22.90
CA SER A 113 16.94 1.89 -23.44
C SER A 113 15.59 1.22 -23.72
N GLN A 114 15.56 -0.07 -24.04
CA GLN A 114 14.33 -0.81 -24.35
C GLN A 114 14.19 -2.06 -23.48
N VAL A 115 13.16 -2.08 -22.64
CA VAL A 115 12.81 -3.20 -21.75
C VAL A 115 11.51 -3.83 -22.25
N SER A 116 11.48 -5.16 -22.37
CA SER A 116 10.30 -5.90 -22.80
C SER A 116 9.22 -5.91 -21.71
N GLN A 117 7.96 -5.94 -22.12
CA GLN A 117 6.82 -5.93 -21.18
C GLN A 117 6.84 -7.14 -20.23
N ASN A 118 7.25 -8.32 -20.71
CA ASN A 118 7.35 -9.53 -19.88
C ASN A 118 8.37 -9.35 -18.74
N VAL A 119 9.47 -8.64 -18.98
CA VAL A 119 10.44 -8.31 -17.92
C VAL A 119 9.83 -7.34 -16.91
N VAL A 120 9.07 -6.34 -17.37
CA VAL A 120 8.37 -5.41 -16.47
C VAL A 120 7.37 -6.15 -15.59
N ILE A 121 6.59 -7.08 -16.14
CA ILE A 121 5.63 -7.91 -15.40
C ILE A 121 6.36 -8.79 -14.38
N ALA A 122 7.43 -9.47 -14.79
CA ALA A 122 8.21 -10.33 -13.91
C ALA A 122 8.81 -9.56 -12.73
N VAL A 123 9.43 -8.40 -13.00
CA VAL A 123 10.02 -7.56 -11.95
C VAL A 123 8.96 -6.99 -11.01
N ALA A 124 7.81 -6.55 -11.54
CA ALA A 124 6.70 -6.10 -10.71
C ALA A 124 6.16 -7.22 -9.80
N GLY A 125 6.05 -8.45 -10.31
CA GLY A 125 5.64 -9.62 -9.54
C GLY A 125 6.64 -9.96 -8.44
N ILE A 126 7.93 -10.02 -8.76
CA ILE A 126 9.02 -10.25 -7.81
C ILE A 126 9.02 -9.18 -6.70
N ALA A 127 8.88 -7.91 -7.07
CA ALA A 127 8.80 -6.82 -6.12
C ALA A 127 7.57 -6.94 -5.19
N LYS A 128 6.42 -7.40 -5.70
CA LYS A 128 5.20 -7.60 -4.89
C LYS A 128 5.42 -8.68 -3.84
N VAL A 129 6.02 -9.80 -4.23
CA VAL A 129 6.37 -10.89 -3.31
C VAL A 129 7.35 -10.39 -2.24
N TYR A 130 8.39 -9.66 -2.64
CA TYR A 130 9.38 -9.09 -1.71
C TYR A 130 8.75 -8.18 -0.65
N VAL A 131 7.87 -7.27 -1.06
CA VAL A 131 7.17 -6.39 -0.11
C VAL A 131 6.24 -7.19 0.80
N GLY A 132 5.59 -8.23 0.27
CA GLY A 132 4.77 -9.17 1.05
C GLY A 132 5.57 -9.82 2.19
N GLU A 133 6.71 -10.42 1.87
CA GLU A 133 7.59 -11.06 2.86
C GLU A 133 8.03 -10.10 3.96
N ILE A 134 8.42 -8.87 3.59
CA ILE A 134 8.83 -7.84 4.56
C ILE A 134 7.67 -7.46 5.47
N VAL A 135 6.47 -7.22 4.91
CA VAL A 135 5.31 -6.79 5.69
C VAL A 135 4.86 -7.90 6.64
N GLU A 136 4.87 -9.16 6.18
CA GLU A 136 4.56 -10.33 7.03
C GLU A 136 5.54 -10.44 8.20
N GLU A 137 6.85 -10.37 7.95
CA GLU A 137 7.82 -10.45 9.04
C GLU A 137 7.79 -9.20 9.93
N ALA A 138 7.45 -8.02 9.39
CA ALA A 138 7.27 -6.81 10.20
C ALA A 138 6.08 -6.91 11.15
N LEU A 139 4.98 -7.55 10.72
CA LEU A 139 3.85 -7.86 11.60
C LEU A 139 4.26 -8.84 12.71
N ASN A 140 5.07 -9.85 12.39
CA ASN A 140 5.64 -10.78 13.37
C ASN A 140 6.54 -10.05 14.38
N VAL A 141 7.42 -9.16 13.91
CA VAL A 141 8.29 -8.34 14.77
C VAL A 141 7.47 -7.45 15.68
N ARG A 142 6.46 -6.74 15.15
CA ARG A 142 5.55 -5.91 15.94
C ARG A 142 4.87 -6.73 17.04
N GLN A 143 4.39 -7.94 16.73
CA GLN A 143 3.76 -8.83 17.70
C GLN A 143 4.75 -9.29 18.78
N ARG A 144 5.98 -9.67 18.41
CA ARG A 144 7.03 -10.07 19.37
C ARG A 144 7.43 -8.94 20.32
N LEU A 145 7.40 -7.69 19.83
CA LEU A 145 7.69 -6.49 20.62
C LEU A 145 6.50 -6.03 21.48
N GLY A 146 5.30 -6.60 21.30
CA GLY A 146 4.10 -6.17 22.00
C GLY A 146 3.57 -4.80 21.58
N ASP A 147 3.99 -4.30 20.41
CA ASP A 147 3.57 -2.99 19.90
C ASP A 147 2.14 -3.07 19.33
N VAL A 148 1.30 -2.10 19.67
CA VAL A 148 -0.07 -1.98 19.17
C VAL A 148 -0.16 -0.75 18.26
N GLY A 149 -0.80 -0.91 17.09
CA GLY A 149 -0.99 0.15 16.11
C GLY A 149 -0.32 -0.12 14.76
N PRO A 150 -0.13 0.91 13.93
CA PRO A 150 0.41 0.77 12.58
C PRO A 150 1.88 0.33 12.61
N LEU A 151 2.33 -0.29 11.50
CA LEU A 151 3.74 -0.65 11.32
C LEU A 151 4.60 0.61 11.33
N GLN A 152 5.64 0.59 12.15
CA GLN A 152 6.60 1.69 12.27
C GLN A 152 7.89 1.37 11.51
N PRO A 153 8.71 2.38 11.16
CA PRO A 153 10.00 2.17 10.50
C PRO A 153 10.95 1.23 11.26
N ARG A 154 10.80 1.12 12.59
CA ARG A 154 11.56 0.16 13.40
C ARG A 154 11.22 -1.30 13.08
N HIS A 155 9.95 -1.61 12.82
CA HIS A 155 9.49 -2.96 12.51
C HIS A 155 9.97 -3.42 11.13
N ILE A 156 9.90 -2.54 10.14
CA ILE A 156 10.30 -2.83 8.75
C ILE A 156 11.81 -3.08 8.67
N ARG A 157 12.63 -2.22 9.29
CA ARG A 157 14.09 -2.38 9.30
C ARG A 157 14.52 -3.68 10.00
N GLU A 158 13.86 -4.02 11.10
CA GLU A 158 14.13 -5.26 11.81
C GLU A 158 13.68 -6.49 11.01
N ALA A 159 12.53 -6.42 10.34
CA ALA A 159 12.07 -7.47 9.44
C ALA A 159 13.06 -7.73 8.30
N GLU A 160 13.55 -6.68 7.64
CA GLU A 160 14.59 -6.80 6.61
C GLU A 160 15.87 -7.45 7.16
N ARG A 161 16.32 -7.03 8.36
CA ARG A 161 17.49 -7.60 9.03
C ARG A 161 17.32 -9.11 9.31
N LEU A 162 16.13 -9.54 9.69
CA LEU A 162 15.82 -10.94 9.96
C LEU A 162 15.73 -11.77 8.68
N LEU A 163 15.02 -11.29 7.66
CA LEU A 163 14.90 -11.96 6.36
C LEU A 163 16.27 -12.10 5.68
N SER A 164 17.11 -11.07 5.74
CA SER A 164 18.45 -11.08 5.15
C SER A 164 19.43 -12.04 5.84
N ARG A 165 19.15 -12.50 7.06
CA ARG A 165 19.96 -13.51 7.77
C ARG A 165 19.46 -14.92 7.56
N ARG A 166 18.18 -15.06 7.21
CA ARG A 166 17.49 -16.33 7.01
C ARG A 166 17.72 -16.79 5.57
N ASP A 167 18.98 -17.02 5.22
CA ASP A 167 19.40 -17.52 3.91
C ASP A 167 18.61 -18.80 3.58
N GLY A 168 17.84 -18.78 2.49
CA GLY A 168 17.06 -19.92 2.00
C GLY A 168 15.57 -19.93 2.34
N GLN A 169 15.03 -18.92 3.04
CA GLN A 169 13.57 -18.81 3.28
C GLN A 169 12.88 -17.60 2.64
N SER A 170 13.62 -16.57 2.26
CA SER A 170 13.08 -15.61 1.29
C SER A 170 13.02 -16.30 -0.06
N LEU A 171 11.91 -16.12 -0.76
CA LEU A 171 11.71 -16.61 -2.12
C LEU A 171 12.69 -15.94 -3.10
N LEU A 172 13.34 -14.84 -2.68
CA LEU A 172 14.36 -14.17 -3.46
C LEU A 172 15.77 -14.55 -2.99
N PRO A 173 16.66 -14.97 -3.90
CA PRO A 173 18.02 -15.34 -3.55
C PRO A 173 18.79 -14.12 -3.02
N ASN A 174 19.21 -14.21 -1.75
CA ASN A 174 20.05 -13.20 -1.13
C ASN A 174 21.46 -13.27 -1.73
N LYS A 175 21.82 -12.33 -2.60
CA LYS A 175 23.19 -12.20 -3.10
C LYS A 175 24.03 -11.65 -1.96
N ARG A 176 24.64 -12.56 -1.20
CA ARG A 176 25.63 -12.26 -0.15
C ARG A 176 26.54 -11.14 -0.63
N ARG A 177 26.59 -10.05 0.13
CA ARG A 177 27.49 -8.92 -0.09
C ARG A 177 28.91 -9.44 0.10
N HIS A 178 29.48 -10.00 -0.96
CA HIS A 178 30.93 -10.05 -1.12
C HIS A 178 31.34 -8.59 -1.24
N LEU A 179 31.68 -7.98 -0.10
CA LEU A 179 32.57 -6.82 -0.10
C LEU A 179 33.77 -7.25 -0.96
N PHE A 180 33.97 -6.56 -2.08
CA PHE A 180 35.20 -6.70 -2.84
C PHE A 180 36.41 -6.41 -1.92
N PRO A 181 37.55 -7.08 -2.14
CA PRO A 181 38.73 -7.04 -1.27
C PRO A 181 39.36 -5.65 -1.15
#